data_AF-A0A956JBJ3-F1
#
_entry.id   AF-A0A956JBJ3-F1
#
_cell.length_a   1.000
_cell.length_b   1.000
_cell.length_c   1.000
_cell.angle_alpha   90.00
_cell.angle_beta   90.00
_cell.angle_gamma   90.00
#
_symmetry.space_group_name_H-M   'P 1'
#
loop_
_entity.id
_entity.type
_entity.pdbx_description
1 polymer ?
#
loop_
_entity_poly.entity_id
_entity_poly.type
_entity_poly.pdbx_seq_one_letter_code
_entity_poly.pdbx_strand_id
1 'polypeptide(L)'
;MSTHYTVFADESGTASGWDCYAVGALILPTTALFRFDEYFADRHRSHGLSGEVKWQKVRRDSHGMVNFSLELWWNVLRSDASYRCIVVKKADFRNWYVDREAAFYKTYAQLISDTARRLHGDYEVVIDDRQDAYAKQDEALGIITNRMLQKLGARGRIQHLRKADSRDIPGIQAADVLTGAVATAHEMILRERRGRPRGFDNTKKLAIERMAQVIEWDDLCYDTFPNGNFNIWHFPPSWRGDPGTKSIPKRVKRYLPVSRAELRLRKTRDPN
;
A
#
# COMPACT_ATOMS: atom_id res chain seq x y z
N MET A 1 -4.73 -27.17 -11.13
CA MET A 1 -5.13 -26.75 -9.78
C MET A 1 -5.20 -25.24 -9.76
N SER A 2 -6.23 -24.65 -9.16
CA SER A 2 -6.31 -23.19 -8.99
C SER A 2 -5.24 -22.75 -7.99
N THR A 3 -4.50 -21.69 -8.28
CA THR A 3 -3.55 -21.12 -7.32
C THR A 3 -4.33 -20.39 -6.24
N HIS A 4 -4.04 -20.69 -4.98
CA HIS A 4 -4.62 -19.98 -3.83
C HIS A 4 -3.73 -18.80 -3.45
N TYR A 5 -4.37 -17.65 -3.25
CA TYR A 5 -3.71 -16.42 -2.85
C TYR A 5 -4.31 -15.90 -1.55
N THR A 6 -3.44 -15.35 -0.70
CA THR A 6 -3.84 -14.56 0.46
C THR A 6 -3.59 -13.09 0.16
N VAL A 7 -4.61 -12.27 0.38
CA VAL A 7 -4.62 -10.84 0.10
C VAL A 7 -4.70 -10.11 1.44
N PHE A 8 -3.67 -9.35 1.76
CA PHE A 8 -3.65 -8.45 2.92
C PHE A 8 -3.88 -7.03 2.43
N ALA A 9 -4.89 -6.35 2.96
CA ALA A 9 -5.24 -5.02 2.49
C ALA A 9 -5.38 -4.03 3.64
N ASP A 10 -4.87 -2.83 3.40
CA ASP A 10 -4.91 -1.72 4.34
C ASP A 10 -5.05 -0.38 3.57
N GLU A 11 -5.36 0.69 4.30
CA GLU A 11 -5.53 2.01 3.73
C GLU A 11 -4.65 3.08 4.37
N SER A 12 -4.45 4.18 3.65
CA SER A 12 -3.77 5.34 4.21
C SER A 12 -4.35 6.65 3.70
N GLY A 13 -4.18 7.73 4.47
CA GLY A 13 -4.63 9.07 4.10
C GLY A 13 -6.14 9.31 4.20
N THR A 14 -6.88 8.51 4.96
CA THR A 14 -8.33 8.68 5.17
C THR A 14 -8.68 9.88 6.07
N ALA A 15 -7.73 10.32 6.90
CA ALA A 15 -7.90 11.44 7.83
C ALA A 15 -8.26 12.77 7.14
N SER A 16 -8.82 13.70 7.92
CA SER A 16 -9.07 15.07 7.51
C SER A 16 -7.75 15.80 7.20
N GLY A 17 -7.72 16.57 6.10
CA GLY A 17 -6.55 17.36 5.70
C GLY A 17 -5.59 16.66 4.73
N TRP A 18 -5.88 15.41 4.35
CA TRP A 18 -5.29 14.78 3.17
C TRP A 18 -6.18 14.98 1.95
N ASP A 19 -5.58 15.26 0.80
CA ASP A 19 -6.22 15.47 -0.50
C ASP A 19 -6.41 14.19 -1.30
N CYS A 20 -5.65 13.15 -0.98
CA CYS A 20 -5.89 11.80 -1.44
C CYS A 20 -5.97 10.79 -0.28
N TYR A 21 -6.55 9.63 -0.56
CA TYR A 21 -6.35 8.43 0.24
C TYR A 21 -5.90 7.29 -0.68
N ALA A 22 -5.31 6.24 -0.12
CA ALA A 22 -4.96 5.06 -0.86
C ALA A 22 -5.51 3.81 -0.20
N VAL A 23 -5.83 2.80 -1.01
CA VAL A 23 -6.14 1.44 -0.57
C VAL A 23 -5.17 0.52 -1.28
N GLY A 24 -4.37 -0.21 -0.51
CA GLY A 24 -3.37 -1.13 -1.02
C GLY A 24 -3.63 -2.57 -0.62
N ALA A 25 -3.11 -3.48 -1.42
CA ALA A 25 -3.20 -4.92 -1.23
C ALA A 25 -1.85 -5.56 -1.53
N LEU A 26 -1.32 -6.28 -0.55
CA LEU A 26 -0.24 -7.24 -0.71
C LEU A 26 -0.86 -8.61 -0.98
N ILE A 27 -0.48 -9.24 -2.08
CA ILE A 27 -0.97 -10.54 -2.50
C ILE A 27 0.19 -11.52 -2.49
N LEU A 28 0.02 -12.62 -1.76
CA LEU A 28 1.00 -13.70 -1.66
C LEU A 28 0.35 -15.01 -2.11
N PRO A 29 1.06 -15.87 -2.87
CA PRO A 29 0.66 -17.27 -2.95
C PRO A 29 0.52 -17.83 -1.53
N THR A 30 -0.57 -18.53 -1.23
CA THR A 30 -0.81 -19.05 0.14
C THR A 30 0.34 -19.96 0.60
N THR A 31 0.98 -20.66 -0.34
CA THR A 31 2.17 -21.49 -0.08
C THR A 31 3.42 -20.71 0.33
N ALA A 32 3.47 -19.40 0.10
CA ALA A 32 4.59 -18.53 0.44
C ALA A 32 4.43 -17.83 1.80
N LEU A 33 3.24 -17.90 2.43
CA LEU A 33 2.94 -17.18 3.68
C LEU A 33 3.92 -17.48 4.80
N PHE A 34 4.16 -18.76 5.08
CA PHE A 34 5.07 -19.16 6.16
C PHE A 34 6.46 -18.55 6.00
N ARG A 35 7.02 -18.58 4.77
CA ARG A 35 8.33 -17.99 4.48
C ARG A 35 8.32 -16.48 4.60
N PHE A 36 7.22 -15.84 4.20
CA PHE A 36 7.06 -14.40 4.36
C PHE A 36 7.03 -14.00 5.84
N ASP A 37 6.29 -14.74 6.67
CA ASP A 37 6.18 -14.49 8.11
C ASP A 37 7.52 -14.70 8.82
N GLU A 38 8.25 -15.77 8.49
CA GLU A 38 9.61 -16.00 8.99
C GLU A 38 10.55 -14.86 8.59
N TYR A 39 10.53 -14.45 7.32
CA TYR A 39 11.34 -13.35 6.82
C TYR A 39 11.01 -12.04 7.53
N PHE A 40 9.72 -11.73 7.67
CA PHE A 40 9.26 -10.52 8.34
C PHE A 40 9.72 -10.50 9.80
N ALA A 41 9.51 -11.59 10.54
CA ALA A 41 9.91 -11.71 11.95
C ALA A 41 11.43 -11.60 12.13
N ASP A 42 12.21 -12.23 11.26
CA ASP A 42 13.67 -12.15 11.28
C ASP A 42 14.17 -10.72 11.01
N ARG A 43 13.61 -10.05 10.00
CA ARG A 43 13.95 -8.66 9.67
C ARG A 43 13.50 -7.68 10.73
N HIS A 44 12.32 -7.90 11.32
CA HIS A 44 11.80 -7.10 12.42
C HIS A 44 12.78 -7.07 13.58
N ARG A 45 13.25 -8.25 14.01
CA ARG A 45 14.27 -8.40 15.04
C ARG A 45 15.61 -7.78 14.63
N SER A 46 16.08 -8.04 13.41
CA SER A 46 17.40 -7.55 12.97
C SER A 46 17.48 -6.02 12.89
N HIS A 47 16.36 -5.36 12.60
CA HIS A 47 16.26 -3.89 12.61
C HIS A 47 15.98 -3.30 14.00
N GLY A 48 15.90 -4.15 15.05
CA GLY A 48 15.68 -3.73 16.43
C GLY A 48 14.30 -3.12 16.66
N LEU A 49 13.28 -3.58 15.92
CA LEU A 49 11.92 -3.08 16.06
C LEU A 49 11.23 -3.69 17.29
N SER A 50 10.37 -2.91 17.93
CA SER A 50 9.54 -3.37 19.04
C SER A 50 8.07 -3.05 18.78
N GLY A 51 7.21 -4.03 19.09
CA GLY A 51 5.78 -3.98 18.80
C GLY A 51 5.46 -3.91 17.30
N GLU A 52 4.25 -3.44 17.01
CA GLU A 52 3.69 -3.40 15.67
C GLU A 52 4.47 -2.48 14.71
N VAL A 53 4.61 -2.89 13.46
CA VAL A 53 5.16 -2.10 12.36
C VAL A 53 4.04 -1.29 11.72
N LYS A 54 4.19 0.05 11.68
CA LYS A 54 3.27 0.97 11.00
C LYS A 54 4.02 2.08 10.29
N TRP A 55 3.57 2.52 9.11
CA TRP A 55 4.11 3.64 8.35
C TRP A 55 4.15 4.94 9.18
N GLN A 56 3.17 5.12 10.07
CA GLN A 56 3.15 6.24 11.00
C GLN A 56 4.36 6.27 11.95
N LYS A 57 5.01 5.12 12.19
CA LYS A 57 6.24 5.01 12.99
C LYS A 57 7.51 5.36 12.21
N VAL A 58 7.43 5.65 10.90
CA VAL A 58 8.51 6.26 10.15
C VAL A 58 8.56 7.75 10.48
N ARG A 59 9.47 8.13 11.39
CA ARG A 59 9.57 9.47 11.96
C ARG A 59 11.03 9.82 12.30
N ARG A 60 11.26 11.07 12.69
CA ARG A 60 12.53 11.55 13.26
C ARG A 60 13.12 10.50 14.22
N ASP A 61 14.26 9.93 13.85
CA ASP A 61 15.05 8.91 14.57
C ASP A 61 14.64 7.43 14.45
N SER A 62 13.66 7.10 13.61
CA SER A 62 13.24 5.70 13.38
C SER A 62 14.14 4.96 12.36
N HIS A 63 15.46 4.93 12.58
CA HIS A 63 16.43 4.32 11.65
C HIS A 63 16.10 2.85 11.32
N GLY A 64 15.75 2.05 12.33
CA GLY A 64 15.34 0.66 12.13
C GLY A 64 14.10 0.57 11.25
N MET A 65 13.08 1.40 11.51
CA MET A 65 11.83 1.39 10.75
C MET A 65 12.05 1.81 9.28
N VAL A 66 12.91 2.80 9.02
CA VAL A 66 13.25 3.21 7.65
C VAL A 66 13.88 2.06 6.89
N ASN A 67 14.92 1.43 7.44
CA ASN A 67 15.63 0.35 6.77
C ASN A 67 14.78 -0.92 6.63
N PHE A 68 13.96 -1.24 7.64
CA PHE A 68 12.96 -2.30 7.56
C PHE A 68 11.98 -2.06 6.41
N SER A 69 11.45 -0.84 6.29
CA SER A 69 10.49 -0.50 5.23
C SER A 69 11.12 -0.63 3.83
N LEU A 70 12.37 -0.19 3.67
CA LEU A 70 13.13 -0.32 2.42
C LEU A 70 13.39 -1.78 2.03
N GLU A 71 13.78 -2.58 3.02
CA GLU A 71 14.05 -3.99 2.83
C GLU A 71 12.77 -4.78 2.53
N LEU A 72 11.67 -4.49 3.23
CA LEU A 72 10.36 -5.06 2.96
C LEU A 72 9.91 -4.76 1.52
N TRP A 73 10.00 -3.50 1.09
CA TRP A 73 9.68 -3.09 -0.28
C TRP A 73 10.49 -3.88 -1.31
N TRP A 74 11.79 -3.96 -1.10
CA TRP A 74 12.72 -4.67 -1.95
C TRP A 74 12.48 -6.19 -1.99
N ASN A 75 12.03 -6.78 -0.88
CA ASN A 75 11.66 -8.19 -0.79
C ASN A 75 10.35 -8.50 -1.52
N VAL A 76 9.34 -7.65 -1.37
CA VAL A 76 8.07 -7.81 -2.09
C VAL A 76 8.32 -7.76 -3.59
N LEU A 77 9.07 -6.76 -4.08
CA LEU A 77 9.35 -6.56 -5.51
C LEU A 77 10.17 -7.68 -6.18
N ARG A 78 10.91 -8.51 -5.43
CA ARG A 78 11.73 -9.63 -5.96
C ARG A 78 11.08 -11.00 -5.81
N SER A 79 9.99 -11.07 -5.07
CA SER A 79 9.34 -12.33 -4.71
C SER A 79 8.19 -12.60 -5.67
N ASP A 80 7.50 -13.73 -5.47
CA ASP A 80 6.24 -14.02 -6.16
C ASP A 80 5.05 -13.23 -5.59
N ALA A 81 5.31 -12.31 -4.67
CA ALA A 81 4.32 -11.36 -4.19
C ALA A 81 3.87 -10.41 -5.30
N SER A 82 2.64 -9.96 -5.20
CA SER A 82 2.13 -8.82 -5.95
C SER A 82 1.72 -7.72 -4.99
N TYR A 83 1.96 -6.47 -5.37
CA TYR A 83 1.48 -5.31 -4.62
C TYR A 83 0.65 -4.41 -5.54
N ARG A 84 -0.54 -4.04 -5.08
CA ARG A 84 -1.51 -3.28 -5.85
C ARG A 84 -2.07 -2.17 -5.00
N CYS A 85 -2.19 -0.97 -5.54
CA CYS A 85 -2.66 0.19 -4.80
C CYS A 85 -3.54 1.08 -5.68
N ILE A 86 -4.68 1.48 -5.13
CA ILE A 86 -5.52 2.54 -5.69
C ILE A 86 -5.24 3.80 -4.91
N VAL A 87 -4.87 4.87 -5.59
CA VAL A 87 -4.82 6.21 -4.99
C VAL A 87 -6.01 7.01 -5.48
N VAL A 88 -6.80 7.53 -4.55
CA VAL A 88 -8.02 8.29 -4.83
C VAL A 88 -7.82 9.75 -4.49
N LYS A 89 -7.92 10.62 -5.49
CA LYS A 89 -7.98 12.08 -5.27
C LYS A 89 -9.38 12.46 -4.81
N LYS A 90 -9.48 12.89 -3.55
CA LYS A 90 -10.76 13.10 -2.87
C LYS A 90 -11.61 14.15 -3.55
N ALA A 91 -11.00 15.27 -3.96
CA ALA A 91 -11.68 16.39 -4.62
C ALA A 91 -12.49 15.97 -5.84
N ASP A 92 -12.01 14.96 -6.56
CA ASP A 92 -12.60 14.52 -7.83
C ASP A 92 -13.55 13.32 -7.62
N PHE A 93 -13.61 12.75 -6.41
CA PHE A 93 -14.45 11.61 -6.09
C PHE A 93 -15.68 12.01 -5.28
N ARG A 94 -16.73 12.44 -5.97
CA ARG A 94 -18.00 12.92 -5.38
C ARG A 94 -18.57 11.99 -4.30
N ASN A 95 -18.47 10.67 -4.48
CA ASN A 95 -18.97 9.69 -3.50
C ASN A 95 -18.29 9.83 -2.14
N TRP A 96 -17.01 10.23 -2.09
CA TRP A 96 -16.30 10.48 -0.84
C TRP A 96 -16.98 11.55 0.04
N TYR A 97 -17.64 12.53 -0.58
CA TYR A 97 -18.34 13.59 0.13
C TYR A 97 -19.77 13.24 0.52
N VAL A 98 -20.37 12.24 -0.12
CA VAL A 98 -21.73 11.76 0.16
C VAL A 98 -21.71 10.70 1.26
N ASP A 99 -20.88 9.68 1.07
CA ASP A 99 -20.75 8.56 2.00
C ASP A 99 -19.31 8.02 1.90
N ARG A 100 -18.48 8.43 2.86
CA ARG A 100 -17.05 8.06 2.92
C ARG A 100 -16.88 6.55 3.01
N GLU A 101 -17.75 5.88 3.74
CA GLU A 101 -17.66 4.46 4.00
C GLU A 101 -18.04 3.65 2.76
N ALA A 102 -19.16 4.00 2.10
CA ALA A 102 -19.53 3.37 0.83
C ALA A 102 -18.49 3.65 -0.28
N ALA A 103 -17.93 4.87 -0.32
CA ALA A 103 -16.84 5.24 -1.22
C ALA A 103 -15.60 4.36 -0.99
N PHE A 104 -15.24 4.15 0.27
CA PHE A 104 -14.13 3.31 0.69
C PHE A 104 -14.33 1.83 0.30
N TYR A 105 -15.49 1.24 0.63
CA TYR A 105 -15.80 -0.14 0.28
C TYR A 105 -15.85 -0.36 -1.24
N LYS A 106 -16.32 0.64 -2.00
CA LYS A 106 -16.26 0.61 -3.47
C LYS A 106 -14.81 0.57 -3.97
N THR A 107 -13.90 1.34 -3.36
CA THR A 107 -12.47 1.30 -3.70
C THR A 107 -11.87 -0.09 -3.40
N TYR A 108 -12.17 -0.69 -2.24
CA TYR A 108 -11.75 -2.07 -1.92
C TYR A 108 -12.24 -3.08 -2.95
N ALA A 109 -13.54 -3.04 -3.26
CA ALA A 109 -14.14 -3.95 -4.22
C ALA A 109 -13.51 -3.80 -5.62
N GLN A 110 -13.17 -2.58 -6.03
CA GLN A 110 -12.42 -2.33 -7.26
C GLN A 110 -11.01 -2.95 -7.22
N LEU A 111 -10.27 -2.76 -6.13
CA LEU A 111 -8.90 -3.28 -5.98
C LEU A 111 -8.86 -4.80 -6.06
N ILE A 112 -9.73 -5.45 -5.28
CA ILE A 112 -9.80 -6.92 -5.25
C ILE A 112 -10.30 -7.44 -6.60
N SER A 113 -11.26 -6.75 -7.24
CA SER A 113 -11.75 -7.16 -8.56
C SER A 113 -10.66 -7.12 -9.65
N ASP A 114 -9.85 -6.07 -9.71
CA ASP A 114 -8.74 -6.00 -10.68
C ASP A 114 -7.66 -7.04 -10.39
N THR A 115 -7.42 -7.34 -9.10
CA THR A 115 -6.50 -8.39 -8.65
C THR A 115 -6.95 -9.77 -9.12
N ALA A 116 -8.20 -10.12 -8.83
CA ALA A 116 -8.77 -11.42 -9.13
C ALA A 116 -8.92 -11.67 -10.64
N ARG A 117 -9.21 -10.62 -11.41
CA ARG A 117 -9.26 -10.70 -12.88
C ARG A 117 -7.93 -11.13 -13.49
N ARG A 118 -6.80 -10.79 -12.88
CA ARG A 118 -5.47 -10.96 -13.48
C ARG A 118 -4.71 -12.18 -12.98
N LEU A 119 -4.88 -12.53 -11.71
CA LEU A 119 -4.16 -13.65 -11.09
C LEU A 119 -4.89 -15.00 -11.23
N HIS A 120 -6.14 -15.00 -11.72
CA HIS A 120 -6.91 -16.21 -12.05
C HIS A 120 -6.86 -17.31 -10.98
N GLY A 121 -7.05 -16.95 -9.71
CA GLY A 121 -6.97 -17.86 -8.57
C GLY A 121 -8.14 -17.76 -7.60
N ASP A 122 -8.05 -18.47 -6.49
CA ASP A 122 -8.97 -18.32 -5.36
C ASP A 122 -8.32 -17.46 -4.27
N TYR A 123 -9.13 -16.60 -3.63
CA TYR A 123 -8.62 -15.57 -2.73
C TYR A 123 -9.17 -15.72 -1.30
N GLU A 124 -8.25 -15.68 -0.34
CA GLU A 124 -8.53 -15.35 1.06
C GLU A 124 -8.14 -13.89 1.30
N VAL A 125 -9.10 -13.08 1.72
CA VAL A 125 -8.89 -11.63 1.94
C VAL A 125 -8.87 -11.36 3.44
N VAL A 126 -7.79 -10.75 3.91
CA VAL A 126 -7.59 -10.31 5.28
C VAL A 126 -7.44 -8.79 5.29
N ILE A 127 -8.31 -8.11 6.00
CA ILE A 127 -8.34 -6.64 6.09
C ILE A 127 -8.05 -6.25 7.54
N ASP A 128 -7.34 -5.13 7.75
CA ASP A 128 -7.14 -4.60 9.10
C ASP A 128 -8.49 -4.30 9.78
N ASP A 129 -8.64 -4.73 11.04
CA ASP A 129 -9.84 -4.47 11.82
C ASP A 129 -9.81 -3.06 12.40
N ARG A 130 -10.41 -2.13 11.65
CA ARG A 130 -10.74 -0.82 12.21
C ARG A 130 -11.88 -0.99 13.20
N GLN A 131 -11.57 -0.81 14.48
CA GLN A 131 -12.51 -0.87 15.61
C GLN A 131 -13.76 0.02 15.43
N ASP A 132 -13.73 0.97 14.50
CA ASP A 132 -14.81 1.90 14.20
C ASP A 132 -15.85 1.37 13.19
N ALA A 133 -15.70 0.16 12.66
CA ALA A 133 -16.52 -0.37 11.56
C ALA A 133 -17.64 -1.33 12.03
N TYR A 134 -18.85 -1.15 11.50
CA TYR A 134 -20.04 -1.99 11.77
C TYR A 134 -19.77 -3.50 11.58
N ALA A 135 -20.34 -4.32 12.46
CA ALA A 135 -20.09 -5.76 12.62
C ALA A 135 -20.47 -6.69 11.43
N LYS A 136 -20.93 -6.16 10.28
CA LYS A 136 -21.37 -6.96 9.10
C LYS A 136 -20.79 -6.49 7.76
N GLN A 137 -19.83 -5.59 7.78
CA GLN A 137 -19.36 -4.94 6.55
C GLN A 137 -18.39 -5.81 5.73
N ASP A 138 -17.69 -6.72 6.38
CA ASP A 138 -16.88 -7.75 5.74
C ASP A 138 -17.75 -8.70 4.88
N GLU A 139 -18.89 -9.14 5.39
CA GLU A 139 -19.86 -9.95 4.64
C GLU A 139 -20.40 -9.17 3.42
N ALA A 140 -20.83 -7.91 3.63
CA ALA A 140 -21.32 -7.06 2.56
C ALA A 140 -20.25 -6.81 1.48
N LEU A 141 -19.00 -6.55 1.87
CA LEU A 141 -17.88 -6.36 0.96
C LEU A 141 -17.60 -7.64 0.16
N GLY A 142 -17.61 -8.81 0.79
CA GLY A 142 -17.47 -10.11 0.12
C GLY A 142 -18.54 -10.33 -0.94
N ILE A 143 -19.81 -10.05 -0.60
CA ILE A 143 -20.94 -10.16 -1.53
C ILE A 143 -20.80 -9.18 -2.71
N ILE A 144 -20.54 -7.90 -2.43
CA ILE A 144 -20.40 -6.86 -3.47
C ILE A 144 -19.25 -7.22 -4.41
N THR A 145 -18.11 -7.64 -3.86
CA THR A 145 -16.93 -7.94 -4.66
C THR A 145 -17.14 -9.20 -5.51
N ASN A 146 -17.69 -10.28 -4.96
CA ASN A 146 -18.02 -11.47 -5.76
C ASN A 146 -19.05 -11.17 -6.87
N ARG A 147 -20.03 -10.30 -6.62
CA ARG A 147 -20.95 -9.81 -7.67
C ARG A 147 -20.21 -9.03 -8.76
N MET A 148 -19.25 -8.18 -8.40
CA MET A 148 -18.40 -7.46 -9.37
C MET A 148 -17.55 -8.43 -10.20
N LEU A 149 -16.96 -9.45 -9.57
CA LEU A 149 -16.18 -10.49 -10.26
C LEU A 149 -17.02 -11.25 -11.29
N GLN A 150 -18.24 -11.65 -10.92
CA GLN A 150 -19.18 -12.30 -11.83
C GLN A 150 -19.52 -11.41 -13.04
N LYS A 151 -19.82 -10.13 -12.82
CA LYS A 151 -20.08 -9.17 -13.92
C LYS A 151 -18.89 -8.99 -14.85
N LEU A 152 -17.67 -9.12 -14.32
CA LEU A 152 -16.43 -8.99 -15.09
C LEU A 152 -16.00 -10.31 -15.75
N GLY A 153 -16.76 -11.40 -15.59
CA GLY A 153 -16.42 -12.72 -16.14
C GLY A 153 -15.14 -13.32 -15.54
N ALA A 154 -14.75 -12.89 -14.34
CA ALA A 154 -13.55 -13.42 -13.69
C ALA A 154 -13.77 -14.88 -13.28
N ARG A 155 -12.75 -15.73 -13.48
CA ARG A 155 -12.78 -17.16 -13.11
C ARG A 155 -12.47 -17.40 -11.63
N GLY A 156 -11.82 -16.45 -10.97
CA GLY A 156 -11.49 -16.51 -9.55
C GLY A 156 -12.62 -15.96 -8.67
N ARG A 157 -12.67 -16.41 -7.40
CA ARG A 157 -13.63 -15.92 -6.41
C ARG A 157 -12.96 -15.62 -5.07
N ILE A 158 -13.57 -14.74 -4.30
CA ILE A 158 -13.22 -14.59 -2.89
C ILE A 158 -13.91 -15.73 -2.14
N GLN A 159 -13.10 -16.62 -1.56
CA GLN A 159 -13.59 -17.72 -0.75
C GLN A 159 -13.95 -17.24 0.65
N HIS A 160 -13.06 -16.45 1.26
CA HIS A 160 -13.23 -15.89 2.59
C HIS A 160 -12.74 -14.44 2.62
N LEU A 161 -13.47 -13.60 3.34
CA LEU A 161 -13.06 -12.26 3.71
C LEU A 161 -13.22 -12.13 5.21
N ARG A 162 -12.15 -11.75 5.91
CA ARG A 162 -12.16 -11.55 7.36
C ARG A 162 -11.42 -10.28 7.75
N LYS A 163 -11.87 -9.66 8.84
CA LYS A 163 -11.09 -8.66 9.56
C LYS A 163 -10.12 -9.34 10.52
N ALA A 164 -8.97 -8.74 10.76
CA ALA A 164 -8.00 -9.25 11.72
C ALA A 164 -7.21 -8.11 12.38
N ASP A 165 -6.76 -8.34 13.61
CA ASP A 165 -5.87 -7.41 14.30
C ASP A 165 -4.49 -7.38 13.61
N SER A 166 -4.10 -6.22 13.09
CA SER A 166 -2.80 -6.01 12.46
C SER A 166 -1.62 -6.43 13.33
N ARG A 167 -1.73 -6.38 14.67
CA ARG A 167 -0.63 -6.74 15.59
C ARG A 167 -0.14 -8.18 15.41
N ASP A 168 -1.03 -9.06 14.99
CA ASP A 168 -0.76 -10.50 14.89
C ASP A 168 -0.49 -10.95 13.45
N ILE A 169 -0.67 -10.06 12.45
CA ILE A 169 -0.63 -10.44 11.02
C ILE A 169 0.45 -9.62 10.29
N PRO A 170 1.65 -10.19 10.03
CA PRO A 170 2.73 -9.54 9.29
C PRO A 170 2.32 -8.98 7.92
N GLY A 171 1.46 -9.70 7.21
CA GLY A 171 0.95 -9.27 5.90
C GLY A 171 0.16 -7.95 5.94
N ILE A 172 -0.62 -7.72 7.01
CA ILE A 172 -1.38 -6.46 7.19
C ILE A 172 -0.39 -5.32 7.47
N GLN A 173 0.55 -5.54 8.39
CA GLN A 173 1.58 -4.53 8.71
C GLN A 173 2.43 -4.18 7.48
N ALA A 174 2.72 -5.17 6.64
CA ALA A 174 3.40 -4.93 5.38
C ALA A 174 2.55 -4.09 4.42
N ALA A 175 1.26 -4.42 4.26
CA ALA A 175 0.32 -3.63 3.46
C ALA A 175 0.23 -2.18 3.96
N ASP A 176 0.17 -1.93 5.28
CA ASP A 176 0.19 -0.59 5.88
C ASP A 176 1.45 0.20 5.47
N VAL A 177 2.64 -0.40 5.61
CA VAL A 177 3.90 0.26 5.28
C VAL A 177 3.94 0.65 3.80
N LEU A 178 3.59 -0.27 2.90
CA LEU A 178 3.65 -0.01 1.46
C LEU A 178 2.58 1.00 1.01
N THR A 179 1.37 0.86 1.54
CA THR A 179 0.23 1.76 1.22
C THR A 179 0.48 3.14 1.77
N GLY A 180 0.99 3.24 2.99
CA GLY A 180 1.36 4.49 3.62
C GLY A 180 2.45 5.23 2.86
N ALA A 181 3.48 4.54 2.37
CA ALA A 181 4.52 5.15 1.55
C ALA A 181 3.96 5.73 0.25
N VAL A 182 3.16 4.95 -0.49
CA VAL A 182 2.52 5.39 -1.74
C VAL A 182 1.58 6.56 -1.50
N ALA A 183 0.69 6.48 -0.50
CA ALA A 183 -0.24 7.56 -0.19
C ALA A 183 0.50 8.86 0.17
N THR A 184 1.55 8.77 0.98
CA THR A 184 2.35 9.93 1.41
C THR A 184 3.01 10.61 0.22
N ALA A 185 3.58 9.83 -0.71
CA ALA A 185 4.20 10.36 -1.92
C ALA A 185 3.20 11.18 -2.78
N HIS A 186 1.99 10.66 -2.97
CA HIS A 186 0.94 11.37 -3.73
C HIS A 186 0.46 12.62 -3.01
N GLU A 187 0.25 12.54 -1.70
CA GLU A 187 -0.18 13.69 -0.90
C GLU A 187 0.86 14.81 -0.90
N MET A 188 2.16 14.49 -0.90
CA MET A 188 3.24 15.47 -1.03
C MET A 188 3.12 16.30 -2.31
N ILE A 189 2.92 15.64 -3.47
CA ILE A 189 2.75 16.32 -4.77
C ILE A 189 1.48 17.17 -4.80
N LEU A 190 0.37 16.65 -4.29
CA LEU A 190 -0.90 17.40 -4.25
C LEU A 190 -0.79 18.65 -3.37
N ARG A 191 -0.09 18.55 -2.23
CA ARG A 191 0.15 19.69 -1.34
C ARG A 191 1.09 20.72 -1.94
N GLU A 192 2.16 20.28 -2.59
CA GLU A 192 3.11 21.16 -3.29
C GLU A 192 2.37 22.01 -4.33
N ARG A 193 1.53 21.39 -5.17
CA ARG A 193 0.72 22.07 -6.18
C ARG A 193 -0.29 23.07 -5.61
N ARG A 194 -0.67 22.91 -4.34
CA ARG A 194 -1.55 23.85 -3.62
C ARG A 194 -0.79 24.92 -2.84
N GLY A 195 0.53 25.01 -3.00
CA GLY A 195 1.38 25.95 -2.27
C GLY A 195 1.52 25.62 -0.78
N ARG A 196 1.34 24.35 -0.38
CA ARG A 196 1.44 23.87 1.00
C ARG A 196 2.48 22.74 1.17
N PRO A 197 3.73 22.87 0.69
CA PRO A 197 4.70 21.76 0.62
C PRO A 197 5.19 21.25 2.00
N ARG A 198 4.84 21.93 3.09
CA ARG A 198 5.23 21.58 4.47
C ARG A 198 4.27 20.55 5.09
N GLY A 199 4.73 19.84 6.10
CA GLY A 199 3.90 18.95 6.92
C GLY A 199 4.24 17.47 6.87
N PHE A 200 5.30 17.08 6.14
CA PHE A 200 5.83 15.70 6.17
C PHE A 200 7.26 15.66 6.74
N ASP A 201 7.51 14.69 7.61
CA ASP A 201 8.83 14.44 8.19
C ASP A 201 9.85 14.11 7.09
N ASN A 202 11.03 14.75 7.12
CA ASN A 202 12.10 14.50 6.15
C ASN A 202 12.55 13.03 6.12
N THR A 203 12.34 12.28 7.20
CA THR A 203 12.56 10.83 7.28
C THR A 203 11.63 10.08 6.33
N LYS A 204 10.36 10.48 6.24
CA LYS A 204 9.41 9.88 5.28
C LYS A 204 9.78 10.20 3.85
N LYS A 205 10.13 11.47 3.58
CA LYS A 205 10.60 11.90 2.25
C LYS A 205 11.80 11.06 1.80
N LEU A 206 12.79 10.90 2.68
CA LEU A 206 13.97 10.08 2.39
C LEU A 206 13.62 8.60 2.19
N ALA A 207 12.75 8.03 3.03
CA ALA A 207 12.32 6.64 2.86
C ALA A 207 11.62 6.42 1.50
N ILE A 208 10.73 7.33 1.09
CA ILE A 208 10.05 7.28 -0.21
C ILE A 208 11.04 7.40 -1.35
N GLU A 209 11.97 8.37 -1.29
CA GLU A 209 13.02 8.55 -2.29
C GLU A 209 13.83 7.26 -2.46
N ARG A 210 14.22 6.63 -1.35
CA ARG A 210 15.00 5.38 -1.36
C ARG A 210 14.19 4.18 -1.86
N MET A 211 12.89 4.11 -1.54
CA MET A 211 11.99 3.10 -2.11
C MET A 211 11.80 3.28 -3.62
N ALA A 212 11.67 4.51 -4.10
CA ALA A 212 11.55 4.81 -5.53
C ALA A 212 12.83 4.42 -6.29
N GLN A 213 14.01 4.70 -5.72
CA GLN A 213 15.30 4.34 -6.32
C GLN A 213 15.48 2.82 -6.52
N VAL A 214 14.85 1.98 -5.70
CA VAL A 214 14.84 0.52 -5.86
C VAL A 214 14.23 0.10 -7.20
N ILE A 215 13.31 0.89 -7.74
CA ILE A 215 12.67 0.72 -9.05
C ILE A 215 13.06 1.83 -10.04
N GLU A 216 14.25 2.43 -9.87
CA GLU A 216 14.80 3.46 -10.77
C GLU A 216 13.91 4.69 -10.95
N TRP A 217 13.05 4.96 -9.97
CA TRP A 217 12.22 6.16 -9.95
C TRP A 217 12.80 7.20 -9.00
N ASP A 218 12.43 8.45 -9.26
CA ASP A 218 12.64 9.62 -8.42
C ASP A 218 11.60 9.73 -7.31
N ASP A 219 10.38 9.24 -7.52
CA ASP A 219 9.30 9.25 -6.52
C ASP A 219 8.31 8.07 -6.71
N LEU A 220 7.44 7.80 -5.73
CA LEU A 220 6.39 6.77 -5.77
C LEU A 220 5.02 7.31 -6.22
N CYS A 221 4.91 8.59 -6.59
CA CYS A 221 3.67 9.24 -7.00
C CYS A 221 3.14 8.89 -8.40
N TYR A 222 3.80 7.98 -9.13
CA TYR A 222 3.44 7.68 -10.51
C TYR A 222 2.29 6.68 -10.63
N ASP A 223 1.46 6.89 -11.66
CA ASP A 223 0.55 5.88 -12.15
C ASP A 223 1.32 4.78 -12.88
N THR A 224 0.87 3.55 -12.78
CA THR A 224 1.46 2.42 -13.48
C THR A 224 0.41 1.54 -14.12
N PHE A 225 -0.86 1.93 -14.10
CA PHE A 225 -1.90 1.06 -14.61
C PHE A 225 -1.97 1.11 -16.15
N PRO A 226 -2.15 -0.04 -16.81
CA PRO A 226 -2.23 -1.38 -16.23
C PRO A 226 -0.85 -2.03 -16.10
N ASN A 227 -0.52 -2.57 -14.91
CA ASN A 227 0.65 -3.44 -14.73
C ASN A 227 0.30 -4.76 -14.01
N GLY A 228 1.24 -5.71 -14.09
CA GLY A 228 1.10 -7.08 -13.59
C GLY A 228 1.23 -7.20 -12.07
N ASN A 229 2.43 -7.54 -11.60
CA ASN A 229 2.68 -7.86 -10.18
C ASN A 229 2.76 -6.61 -9.30
N PHE A 230 3.15 -5.48 -9.86
CA PHE A 230 3.18 -4.21 -9.17
C PHE A 230 2.31 -3.20 -9.90
N ASN A 231 1.32 -2.61 -9.22
CA ASN A 231 0.37 -1.71 -9.86
C ASN A 231 -0.07 -0.58 -8.91
N ILE A 232 0.23 0.67 -9.25
CA ILE A 232 -0.34 1.86 -8.61
C ILE A 232 -1.28 2.48 -9.64
N TRP A 233 -2.55 2.70 -9.30
CA TRP A 233 -3.49 3.35 -10.20
C TRP A 233 -4.12 4.56 -9.54
N HIS A 234 -4.25 5.65 -10.30
CA HIS A 234 -4.95 6.84 -9.86
C HIS A 234 -6.45 6.73 -10.10
N PHE A 235 -7.24 7.34 -9.24
CA PHE A 235 -8.68 7.36 -9.34
C PHE A 235 -9.21 8.72 -8.85
N PRO A 236 -10.25 9.30 -9.48
CA PRO A 236 -11.03 8.79 -10.61
C PRO A 236 -10.26 8.73 -11.94
N PRO A 237 -10.83 8.11 -13.01
CA PRO A 237 -10.17 8.02 -14.32
C PRO A 237 -9.70 9.35 -14.91
N SER A 238 -10.30 10.48 -14.52
CA SER A 238 -9.86 11.82 -14.93
C SER A 238 -8.53 12.26 -14.30
N TRP A 239 -8.07 11.59 -13.24
CA TRP A 239 -6.79 11.85 -12.58
C TRP A 239 -5.69 10.85 -13.00
N ARG A 240 -5.95 9.99 -14.00
CA ARG A 240 -4.97 9.00 -14.46
C ARG A 240 -3.72 9.64 -15.01
N GLY A 241 -2.56 9.14 -14.55
CA GLY A 241 -1.27 9.52 -15.10
C GLY A 241 -0.82 10.93 -14.70
N ASP A 242 -1.33 11.47 -13.61
CA ASP A 242 -0.94 12.79 -13.07
C ASP A 242 -0.30 12.60 -11.68
N PRO A 243 1.02 12.88 -11.48
CA PRO A 243 1.92 13.68 -12.32
C PRO A 243 2.53 12.98 -13.53
N GLY A 244 2.41 11.66 -13.63
CA GLY A 244 2.91 10.91 -14.78
C GLY A 244 2.57 9.43 -14.70
N THR A 245 2.85 8.72 -15.78
CA THR A 245 2.80 7.25 -15.84
C THR A 245 4.21 6.69 -16.01
N LYS A 246 4.57 5.69 -15.20
CA LYS A 246 5.84 4.96 -15.32
C LYS A 246 5.62 3.46 -15.48
N SER A 247 6.49 2.84 -16.28
CA SER A 247 6.59 1.38 -16.36
C SER A 247 7.41 0.83 -15.21
N ILE A 248 7.14 -0.42 -14.83
CA ILE A 248 7.93 -1.14 -13.83
C ILE A 248 9.19 -1.67 -14.50
N PRO A 249 10.39 -1.33 -14.01
CA PRO A 249 11.60 -1.90 -14.57
C PRO A 249 11.61 -3.43 -14.43
N LYS A 250 12.20 -4.12 -15.41
CA LYS A 250 12.36 -5.58 -15.37
C LYS A 250 13.29 -6.05 -14.24
N ARG A 251 14.18 -5.17 -13.77
CA ARG A 251 15.16 -5.48 -12.73
C ARG A 251 15.02 -4.49 -11.59
N VAL A 252 14.92 -5.05 -10.39
CA VAL A 252 14.86 -4.29 -9.14
C VAL A 252 16.28 -4.08 -8.63
N LYS A 253 16.65 -2.84 -8.31
CA LYS A 253 17.96 -2.51 -7.73
C LYS A 253 18.06 -3.01 -6.29
N ARG A 254 19.28 -3.26 -5.82
CA ARG A 254 19.51 -3.49 -4.39
C ARG A 254 19.14 -2.22 -3.62
N TYR A 255 18.37 -2.35 -2.55
CA TYR A 255 18.13 -1.21 -1.66
C TYR A 255 19.45 -0.78 -1.01
N LEU A 256 19.64 0.53 -0.87
CA LEU A 256 20.76 1.10 -0.15
C LEU A 256 20.29 1.44 1.27
N PRO A 257 20.85 0.81 2.32
CA PRO A 257 20.51 1.16 3.68
C PRO A 257 20.80 2.63 3.96
N VAL A 258 19.90 3.28 4.69
CA VAL A 258 20.06 4.65 5.14
C VAL A 258 20.87 4.63 6.44
N SER A 259 21.97 5.36 6.48
CA SER A 259 22.78 5.48 7.70
C SER A 259 22.16 6.43 8.73
N ARG A 260 22.50 6.27 10.01
CA ARG A 260 22.12 7.23 11.06
C ARG A 260 22.67 8.64 10.79
N ALA A 261 23.86 8.75 10.20
CA ALA A 261 24.46 10.03 9.84
C ALA A 261 23.65 10.74 8.76
N GLU A 262 23.21 10.01 7.74
CA GLU A 262 22.36 10.54 6.65
C GLU A 262 21.01 11.04 7.17
N LEU A 263 20.34 10.24 8.03
CA LEU A 263 19.10 10.67 8.67
C LEU A 263 19.28 11.96 9.49
N ARG A 264 20.45 12.14 10.12
CA ARG A 264 20.78 13.36 10.87
C ARG A 264 21.07 14.55 9.96
N LEU A 265 21.76 14.35 8.84
CA LEU A 265 22.08 15.43 7.89
C LEU A 265 20.84 15.99 7.18
N ARG A 266 19.85 15.14 6.88
CA ARG A 266 18.54 15.60 6.37
C ARG A 266 17.74 16.43 7.39
N LYS A 267 18.16 16.47 8.68
CA LYS A 267 17.58 17.35 9.70
C LYS A 267 18.05 18.80 9.56
N THR A 268 19.28 19.02 9.11
CA THR A 268 19.89 20.38 9.12
C THR A 268 19.60 21.17 7.86
N ARG A 269 19.23 20.51 6.76
CA ARG A 269 19.02 21.15 5.44
C ARG A 269 17.61 21.70 5.20
N ASP A 270 16.64 21.39 6.06
CA ASP A 270 15.26 21.88 5.95
C ASP A 270 14.65 22.03 7.36
N PRO A 271 14.82 23.18 8.03
CA PRO A 271 14.02 23.49 9.19
C PRO A 271 12.60 23.75 8.70
N ASN A 272 11.70 22.81 8.97
CA ASN A 272 10.25 22.93 8.71
C ASN A 272 9.71 24.33 9.03
#